data_AF-A0A1A8CR76-F1
#
_entry.id   AF-A0A1A8CR76-F1
#
_cell.length_a   1.000
_cell.length_b   1.000
_cell.length_c   1.000
_cell.angle_alpha   90.00
_cell.angle_beta   90.00
_cell.angle_gamma   90.00
#
_symmetry.space_group_name_H-M   'P 1'
#
loop_
_entity.id
_entity.type
_entity.pdbx_description
1 polymer ?
#
loop_
_entity_poly.entity_id
_entity_poly.type
_entity_poly.pdbx_seq_one_letter_code
_entity_poly.pdbx_strand_id
1 'polypeptide(L)'
;MAPRVQLEKAAWRWVESVKPEEIKQEHIELAYRINLPACKRGACRRNCRGNPNCLVGIGEQAWLGEIDENVFHNIDDPNSERRDKNTFVGLTNLGATCYVNTFLQVWFHNLELRRSLYQFHNSRAEEHNIQSDYEPQSICEHLQYLFALLQNSNRKYIDPSGLVKALGLDTGQQQDAQEFSKLFLSLLEDTLSKQKNPSLQNVIQQQFCGQFSYVTECNQCGRSSALPSRFYELELNIQGHKNLSKCITEFLKEEKLDG
;
A
#
# COMPACT_ATOMS: atom_id res chain seq x y z
N MET A 1 32.33 -39.03 28.07
CA MET A 1 31.16 -39.14 27.16
C MET A 1 31.71 -39.21 25.74
N ALA A 2 31.25 -40.15 24.90
CA ALA A 2 31.75 -40.25 23.53
C ALA A 2 31.50 -38.93 22.76
N PRO A 3 32.43 -38.49 21.88
CA PRO A 3 32.23 -37.34 21.01
C PRO A 3 30.91 -37.42 20.21
N ARG A 4 30.26 -36.27 19.98
CA ARG A 4 28.98 -36.16 19.25
C ARG A 4 28.98 -36.94 17.93
N VAL A 5 30.07 -36.82 17.18
CA VAL A 5 30.28 -37.50 15.89
C VAL A 5 30.22 -39.03 16.02
N GLN A 6 30.75 -39.59 17.11
CA GLN A 6 30.71 -41.03 17.35
C GLN A 6 29.30 -41.51 17.73
N LEU A 7 28.54 -40.69 18.45
CA LEU A 7 27.16 -40.97 18.82
C LEU A 7 26.21 -40.89 17.62
N GLU A 8 26.39 -39.90 16.75
CA GLU A 8 25.64 -39.78 15.50
C GLU A 8 25.99 -40.96 14.57
N LYS A 9 27.28 -41.28 14.39
CA LYS A 9 27.69 -42.43 13.59
C LYS A 9 27.11 -43.74 14.13
N ALA A 10 26.99 -43.91 15.45
CA ALA A 10 26.36 -45.08 16.06
C ALA A 10 24.84 -45.14 15.85
N ALA A 11 24.16 -43.99 15.93
CA ALA A 11 22.71 -43.87 15.76
C ALA A 11 22.24 -44.20 14.33
N TRP A 12 23.10 -44.00 13.33
CA TRP A 12 22.79 -44.20 11.91
C TRP A 12 23.33 -45.52 11.32
N ARG A 13 23.96 -46.38 12.11
CA ARG A 13 24.57 -47.65 11.60
C ARG A 13 23.59 -48.57 10.91
N TRP A 14 22.32 -48.55 11.32
CA TRP A 14 21.28 -49.42 10.76
C TRP A 14 21.04 -49.16 9.26
N VAL A 15 21.39 -47.98 8.74
CA VAL A 15 21.26 -47.63 7.31
C VAL A 15 22.16 -48.50 6.42
N GLU A 16 23.23 -49.07 6.96
CA GLU A 16 24.11 -49.98 6.21
C GLU A 16 23.47 -51.35 5.95
N SER A 17 22.44 -51.72 6.71
CA SER A 17 21.81 -53.06 6.68
C SER A 17 20.32 -53.08 6.36
N VAL A 18 19.63 -51.93 6.42
CA VAL A 18 18.17 -51.83 6.24
C VAL A 18 17.85 -51.13 4.93
N LYS A 19 17.01 -51.74 4.10
CA LYS A 19 16.58 -51.15 2.84
C LYS A 19 15.53 -50.04 3.07
N PRO A 20 15.40 -49.05 2.17
CA PRO A 20 14.45 -47.95 2.34
C PRO A 20 12.99 -48.39 2.58
N GLU A 21 12.57 -49.51 1.98
CA GLU A 21 11.21 -50.05 2.08
C GLU A 21 10.94 -50.74 3.42
N GLU A 22 11.99 -51.04 4.19
CA GLU A 22 11.94 -51.76 5.47
C GLU A 22 12.13 -50.82 6.68
N ILE A 23 12.15 -49.49 6.44
CA ILE A 23 12.29 -48.49 7.49
C ILE A 23 11.03 -48.47 8.36
N LYS A 24 11.23 -48.65 9.67
CA LYS A 24 10.19 -48.62 10.71
C LYS A 24 10.48 -47.51 11.71
N GLN A 25 9.48 -47.24 12.55
CA GLN A 25 9.55 -46.25 13.63
C GLN A 25 10.78 -46.44 14.54
N GLU A 26 11.16 -47.68 14.84
CA GLU A 26 12.34 -48.01 15.66
C GLU A 26 13.66 -47.47 15.08
N HIS A 27 13.79 -47.44 13.75
CA HIS A 27 14.96 -46.89 13.07
C HIS A 27 15.01 -45.36 13.19
N ILE A 28 13.85 -44.71 13.09
CA ILE A 28 13.72 -43.26 13.29
C ILE A 28 14.07 -42.89 14.73
N GLU A 29 13.51 -43.61 15.70
CA GLU A 29 13.75 -43.38 17.12
C GLU A 29 15.22 -43.60 17.51
N LEU A 30 15.89 -44.57 16.88
CA LEU A 30 17.32 -44.83 17.07
C LEU A 30 18.18 -43.72 16.44
N ALA A 31 17.88 -43.31 15.20
CA ALA A 31 18.60 -42.27 14.47
C ALA A 31 18.57 -40.91 15.21
N TYR A 32 17.40 -40.53 15.73
CA TYR A 32 17.22 -39.31 16.51
C TYR A 32 17.47 -39.49 18.01
N ARG A 33 17.74 -40.72 18.47
CA ARG A 33 17.99 -41.07 19.87
C ARG A 33 16.85 -40.69 20.82
N ILE A 34 15.62 -40.68 20.32
CA ILE A 34 14.42 -40.26 21.05
C ILE A 34 14.01 -41.32 22.09
N ASN A 35 14.33 -42.60 21.85
CA ASN A 35 14.07 -43.70 22.78
C ASN A 35 15.10 -43.79 23.94
N LEU A 36 15.98 -42.80 24.10
CA LEU A 36 16.86 -42.75 25.28
C LEU A 36 16.08 -42.27 26.51
N PRO A 37 16.25 -42.89 27.69
CA PRO A 37 15.66 -42.36 28.91
C PRO A 37 16.23 -40.97 29.22
N ALA A 38 15.44 -40.13 29.88
CA ALA A 38 15.91 -38.83 30.36
C ALA A 38 17.17 -38.99 31.24
N CYS A 39 18.09 -38.02 31.16
CA CYS A 39 19.29 -38.03 31.97
C CYS A 39 18.95 -38.01 33.47
N LYS A 40 19.62 -38.86 34.26
CA LYS A 40 19.48 -38.84 35.72
C LYS A 40 19.86 -37.46 36.27
N ARG A 41 19.08 -36.96 37.23
CA ARG A 41 19.34 -35.68 37.91
C ARG A 41 20.75 -35.69 38.52
N GLY A 42 21.54 -34.65 38.24
CA GLY A 42 22.91 -34.51 38.72
C GLY A 42 23.99 -35.24 37.91
N ALA A 43 23.63 -36.09 36.93
CA ALA A 43 24.60 -36.78 36.08
C ALA A 43 25.19 -35.88 34.97
N CYS A 44 24.46 -34.84 34.57
CA CYS A 44 24.91 -33.88 33.56
C CYS A 44 25.15 -32.52 34.22
N ARG A 45 26.26 -31.85 33.86
CA ARG A 45 26.53 -30.47 34.29
C ARG A 45 25.82 -29.41 33.43
N ARG A 46 25.46 -29.76 32.21
CA ARG A 46 24.79 -28.92 31.21
C ARG A 46 23.98 -29.80 30.26
N ASN A 47 23.17 -29.18 29.41
CA ASN A 47 22.40 -29.88 28.37
C ASN A 47 23.33 -30.75 27.51
N CYS A 48 23.20 -32.07 27.62
CA CYS A 48 24.15 -32.98 27.00
C CYS A 48 23.75 -33.24 25.54
N ARG A 49 24.69 -33.03 24.61
CA ARG A 49 24.48 -33.24 23.16
C ARG A 49 24.23 -34.72 22.78
N GLY A 50 24.44 -35.62 23.74
CA GLY A 50 24.33 -37.07 23.58
C GLY A 50 22.91 -37.62 23.72
N ASN A 51 22.02 -36.88 24.37
CA ASN A 51 20.66 -37.32 24.68
C ASN A 51 19.69 -36.16 24.45
N PRO A 52 18.79 -36.23 23.45
CA PRO A 52 17.81 -35.17 23.19
C PRO A 52 16.83 -34.98 24.36
N ASN A 53 16.66 -35.98 25.22
CA ASN A 53 15.81 -35.92 26.41
C ASN A 53 16.56 -35.37 27.64
N CYS A 54 17.75 -34.79 27.46
CA CYS A 54 18.44 -34.08 28.54
C CYS A 54 17.78 -32.72 28.76
N LEU A 55 17.18 -32.50 29.92
CA LEU A 55 16.56 -31.22 30.29
C LEU A 55 17.45 -30.35 31.20
N VAL A 56 18.65 -30.81 31.53
CA VAL A 56 19.56 -30.07 32.41
C VAL A 56 20.01 -28.78 31.73
N GLY A 57 19.78 -27.63 32.36
CA GLY A 57 20.21 -26.31 31.84
C GLY A 57 19.53 -25.89 30.54
N ILE A 58 18.35 -26.43 30.21
CA ILE A 58 17.61 -26.01 29.02
C ILE A 58 17.13 -24.56 29.20
N GLY A 59 17.46 -23.68 28.24
CA GLY A 59 17.11 -22.25 28.30
C GLY A 59 17.98 -21.41 29.25
N GLU A 60 18.83 -22.02 30.08
CA GLU A 60 19.66 -21.32 31.08
C GLU A 60 20.56 -20.24 30.46
N GLN A 61 21.13 -20.48 29.27
CA GLN A 61 21.94 -19.48 28.56
C GLN A 61 21.15 -18.25 28.12
N ALA A 62 19.84 -18.37 27.86
CA ALA A 62 19.01 -17.23 27.47
C ALA A 62 18.68 -16.33 28.68
N TRP A 63 18.61 -16.92 29.89
CA TRP A 63 18.29 -16.20 31.12
C TRP A 63 19.52 -15.71 31.89
N LEU A 64 20.65 -16.42 31.79
CA LEU A 64 21.88 -16.13 32.53
C LEU A 64 23.04 -15.68 31.61
N GLY A 65 22.79 -15.47 30.31
CA GLY A 65 23.75 -14.88 29.39
C GLY A 65 23.93 -13.38 29.62
N GLU A 66 24.96 -12.79 28.98
CA GLU A 66 25.12 -11.34 28.95
C GLU A 66 23.91 -10.71 28.25
N ILE A 67 23.22 -9.80 28.94
CA ILE A 67 22.13 -9.01 28.35
C ILE A 67 22.78 -8.03 27.39
N ASP A 68 22.45 -8.13 26.11
CA ASP A 68 22.88 -7.14 25.12
C ASP A 68 22.18 -5.80 25.41
N GLU A 69 22.88 -4.90 26.08
CA GLU A 69 22.37 -3.56 26.42
C GLU A 69 22.00 -2.74 25.17
N ASN A 70 22.53 -3.09 24.00
CA ASN A 70 22.19 -2.43 22.73
C ASN A 70 20.76 -2.74 22.25
N VAL A 71 20.10 -3.76 22.80
CA VAL A 71 18.70 -4.07 22.48
C VAL A 71 17.77 -2.91 22.86
N PHE A 72 18.09 -2.16 23.92
CA PHE A 72 17.28 -1.03 24.37
C PHE A 72 17.58 0.27 23.61
N HIS A 73 18.71 0.37 22.92
CA HIS A 73 19.09 1.56 22.15
C HIS A 73 18.38 1.65 20.79
N ASN A 74 17.79 0.56 20.31
CA ASN A 74 17.06 0.50 19.04
C ASN A 74 15.53 0.52 19.20
N ILE A 75 15.02 0.94 20.37
CA ILE A 75 13.58 1.09 20.58
C ILE A 75 13.19 2.51 20.16
N ASP A 76 12.65 2.65 18.97
CA ASP A 76 12.05 3.91 18.50
C ASP A 76 10.93 4.37 19.45
N ASP A 77 10.84 5.67 19.72
CA ASP A 77 9.76 6.22 20.54
C ASP A 77 8.41 5.88 19.91
N PRO A 78 7.51 5.16 20.62
CA PRO A 78 6.19 4.81 20.09
C PRO A 78 5.33 6.03 19.72
N ASN A 79 5.68 7.24 20.17
CA ASN A 79 4.99 8.48 19.79
C ASN A 79 5.64 9.22 18.61
N SER A 80 6.79 8.79 18.10
CA SER A 80 7.48 9.46 16.99
C SER A 80 6.61 9.56 15.71
N GLU A 81 5.76 8.57 15.48
CA GLU A 81 4.81 8.54 14.37
C GLU A 81 3.44 9.13 14.72
N ARG A 82 3.24 9.62 15.94
CA ARG A 82 1.97 10.19 16.37
C ARG A 82 1.82 11.59 15.78
N ARG A 83 0.63 11.87 15.26
CA ARG A 83 0.23 13.18 14.75
C ARG A 83 0.05 14.16 15.90
N ASP A 84 0.53 15.38 15.71
CA ASP A 84 0.20 16.48 16.60
C ASP A 84 -1.30 16.80 16.55
N LYS A 85 -1.82 17.39 17.63
CA LYS A 85 -3.22 17.81 17.66
C LYS A 85 -3.45 18.92 16.62
N ASN A 86 -4.56 18.83 15.91
CA ASN A 86 -4.99 19.79 14.88
C ASN A 86 -4.06 19.93 13.66
N THR A 87 -3.17 18.97 13.40
CA THR A 87 -2.39 18.94 12.16
C THR A 87 -3.00 17.95 11.16
N PHE A 88 -2.76 18.18 9.88
CA PHE A 88 -3.17 17.25 8.82
C PHE A 88 -2.30 15.98 8.82
N VAL A 89 -2.83 14.92 8.22
CA VAL A 89 -2.13 13.65 8.03
C VAL A 89 -1.40 13.65 6.69
N GLY A 90 -0.12 13.28 6.70
CA GLY A 90 0.67 13.10 5.49
C GLY A 90 0.42 11.75 4.81
N LEU A 91 1.09 11.56 3.67
CA LEU A 91 1.15 10.27 2.98
C LEU A 91 2.60 9.84 2.88
N THR A 92 2.87 8.57 3.17
CA THR A 92 4.20 7.97 2.98
C THR A 92 4.55 8.01 1.50
N ASN A 93 5.77 8.44 1.17
CA ASN A 93 6.29 8.30 -0.18
C ASN A 93 6.85 6.88 -0.35
N LEU A 94 6.33 6.13 -1.32
CA LEU A 94 6.72 4.73 -1.57
C LEU A 94 7.91 4.62 -2.54
N GLY A 95 8.54 5.75 -2.87
CA GLY A 95 9.65 5.85 -3.82
C GLY A 95 9.42 7.05 -4.73
N ALA A 96 8.95 6.78 -5.94
CA ALA A 96 8.64 7.77 -6.97
C ALA A 96 7.16 8.19 -6.99
N THR A 97 6.41 8.03 -5.90
CA THR A 97 4.94 8.21 -5.87
C THR A 97 4.48 9.59 -5.37
N CYS A 98 5.34 10.62 -5.41
CA CYS A 98 5.01 11.96 -4.92
C CYS A 98 3.87 12.64 -5.71
N TYR A 99 3.76 12.36 -7.01
CA TYR A 99 2.68 12.85 -7.87
C TYR A 99 1.31 12.33 -7.40
N VAL A 100 1.23 11.04 -7.04
CA VAL A 100 0.04 10.41 -6.45
C VAL A 100 -0.31 11.08 -5.13
N ASN A 101 0.66 11.20 -4.22
CA ASN A 101 0.45 11.80 -2.90
C ASN A 101 -0.07 13.24 -2.99
N THR A 102 0.45 14.03 -3.93
CA THR A 102 0.03 15.41 -4.15
C THR A 102 -1.43 15.49 -4.56
N PHE A 103 -1.85 14.72 -5.56
CA PHE A 103 -3.24 14.73 -6.02
C PHE A 103 -4.21 14.13 -5.00
N LEU A 104 -3.81 13.07 -4.28
CA LEU A 104 -4.64 12.53 -3.20
C LEU A 104 -4.94 13.57 -2.12
N GLN A 105 -3.95 14.40 -1.75
CA GLN A 105 -4.16 15.51 -0.82
C GLN A 105 -5.07 16.59 -1.42
N VAL A 106 -4.88 16.97 -2.68
CA VAL A 106 -5.76 17.94 -3.37
C VAL A 106 -7.21 17.46 -3.40
N TRP A 107 -7.44 16.21 -3.80
CA TRP A 107 -8.77 15.62 -3.87
C TRP A 107 -9.41 15.39 -2.50
N PHE A 108 -8.62 15.00 -1.49
CA PHE A 108 -9.12 14.87 -0.11
C PHE A 108 -9.62 16.21 0.46
N HIS A 109 -8.98 17.32 0.09
CA HIS A 109 -9.38 18.65 0.52
C HIS A 109 -10.52 19.25 -0.33
N ASN A 110 -10.90 18.64 -1.46
CA ASN A 110 -12.17 18.92 -2.10
C ASN A 110 -13.31 18.27 -1.29
N LEU A 111 -14.02 19.10 -0.52
CA LEU A 111 -15.04 18.63 0.43
C LEU A 111 -16.21 17.93 -0.27
N GLU A 112 -16.62 18.40 -1.44
CA GLU A 112 -17.75 17.82 -2.18
C GLU A 112 -17.37 16.45 -2.76
N LEU A 113 -16.20 16.34 -3.38
CA LEU A 113 -15.66 15.05 -3.84
C LEU A 113 -15.53 14.06 -2.67
N ARG A 114 -14.94 14.50 -1.55
CA ARG A 114 -14.76 13.65 -0.37
C ARG A 114 -16.09 13.16 0.21
N ARG A 115 -17.08 14.05 0.33
CA ARG A 115 -18.44 13.69 0.80
C ARG A 115 -19.10 12.67 -0.12
N SER A 116 -19.02 12.90 -1.43
CA SER A 116 -19.56 11.97 -2.43
C SER A 116 -18.87 10.61 -2.37
N LEU A 117 -17.54 10.58 -2.22
CA LEU A 117 -16.81 9.32 -2.07
C LEU A 117 -17.24 8.55 -0.82
N TYR A 118 -17.51 9.20 0.31
CA TYR A 118 -18.04 8.50 1.49
C TYR A 118 -19.45 7.95 1.31
N GLN A 119 -20.24 8.49 0.38
CA GLN A 119 -21.57 7.99 0.04
C GLN A 119 -21.54 6.88 -1.02
N PHE A 120 -20.38 6.58 -1.60
CA PHE A 120 -20.23 5.49 -2.55
C PHE A 120 -20.66 4.18 -1.89
N HIS A 121 -21.68 3.54 -2.47
CA HIS A 121 -22.25 2.32 -1.94
C HIS A 121 -21.35 1.14 -2.26
N ASN A 122 -21.00 0.40 -1.22
CA ASN A 122 -20.12 -0.74 -1.28
C ASN A 122 -20.83 -1.95 -0.65
N SER A 123 -21.39 -2.81 -1.49
CA SER A 123 -22.13 -4.00 -1.07
C SER A 123 -21.27 -4.94 -0.21
N ARG A 124 -19.96 -5.01 -0.46
CA ARG A 124 -19.04 -5.87 0.32
C ARG A 124 -18.85 -5.36 1.76
N ALA A 125 -18.91 -4.04 1.97
CA ALA A 125 -18.85 -3.49 3.32
C ALA A 125 -20.12 -3.75 4.13
N GLU A 126 -21.28 -3.87 3.49
CA GLU A 126 -22.55 -4.19 4.16
C GLU A 126 -22.63 -5.65 4.63
N GLU A 127 -22.00 -6.56 3.88
CA GLU A 127 -21.92 -7.99 4.19
C GLU A 127 -20.73 -8.34 5.11
N HIS A 128 -19.87 -7.37 5.41
CA HIS A 128 -18.64 -7.61 6.15
C HIS A 128 -18.91 -7.87 7.65
N ASN A 129 -18.34 -8.97 8.16
CA ASN A 129 -18.44 -9.31 9.56
C ASN A 129 -17.41 -8.50 10.37
N ILE A 130 -17.88 -7.83 11.42
CA ILE A 130 -17.09 -6.99 12.35
C ILE A 130 -15.89 -7.77 12.96
N GLN A 131 -15.92 -9.10 12.95
CA GLN A 131 -14.83 -9.96 13.47
C GLN A 131 -13.66 -10.16 12.50
N SER A 132 -13.80 -9.78 11.23
CA SER A 132 -12.72 -9.89 10.23
C SER A 132 -12.14 -8.52 9.92
N ASP A 133 -10.86 -8.43 9.56
CA ASP A 133 -10.30 -7.19 9.05
C ASP A 133 -10.93 -6.87 7.69
N TYR A 134 -11.30 -5.60 7.46
CA TYR A 134 -11.82 -5.14 6.18
C TYR A 134 -10.65 -4.83 5.24
N GLU A 135 -10.57 -5.54 4.11
CA GLU A 135 -9.60 -5.26 3.06
C GLU A 135 -10.29 -4.67 1.81
N PRO A 136 -9.96 -3.40 1.47
CA PRO A 136 -10.42 -2.79 0.23
C PRO A 136 -9.99 -3.61 -1.01
N GLN A 137 -10.87 -3.76 -2.00
CA GLN A 137 -10.52 -4.43 -3.27
C GLN A 137 -10.66 -3.51 -4.48
N SER A 138 -11.71 -2.70 -4.55
CA SER A 138 -11.87 -1.74 -5.64
C SER A 138 -11.11 -0.42 -5.38
N ILE A 139 -10.89 0.37 -6.43
CA ILE A 139 -10.24 1.69 -6.32
C ILE A 139 -11.03 2.63 -5.41
N CYS A 140 -12.37 2.65 -5.54
CA CYS A 140 -13.21 3.48 -4.68
C CYS A 140 -13.14 3.05 -3.22
N GLU A 141 -13.09 1.75 -2.92
CA GLU A 141 -12.91 1.26 -1.55
C GLU A 141 -11.57 1.69 -0.96
N HIS A 142 -10.49 1.56 -1.73
CA HIS A 142 -9.16 2.00 -1.30
C HIS A 142 -9.14 3.50 -1.02
N LEU A 143 -9.79 4.29 -1.88
CA LEU A 143 -9.87 5.73 -1.73
C LEU A 143 -10.73 6.14 -0.53
N GLN A 144 -11.89 5.50 -0.32
CA GLN A 144 -12.73 5.69 0.86
C GLN A 144 -11.97 5.38 2.15
N TYR A 145 -11.30 4.23 2.20
CA TYR A 145 -10.51 3.80 3.35
C TYR A 145 -9.36 4.76 3.63
N LEU A 146 -8.60 5.14 2.58
CA LEU A 146 -7.51 6.09 2.70
C LEU A 146 -7.98 7.47 3.19
N PHE A 147 -9.10 7.98 2.67
CA PHE A 147 -9.67 9.26 3.09
C PHE A 147 -10.17 9.21 4.53
N ALA A 148 -10.79 8.09 4.94
CA ALA A 148 -11.19 7.89 6.33
C ALA A 148 -9.98 7.90 7.28
N LEU A 149 -8.84 7.30 6.87
CA LEU A 149 -7.60 7.34 7.62
C LEU A 149 -6.99 8.75 7.65
N LEU A 150 -6.95 9.47 6.53
CA LEU A 150 -6.47 10.86 6.48
C LEU A 150 -7.30 11.79 7.40
N GLN A 151 -8.59 11.52 7.54
CA GLN A 151 -9.48 12.31 8.37
C GLN A 151 -9.34 11.97 9.87
N ASN A 152 -9.29 10.68 10.21
CA ASN A 152 -9.51 10.22 11.60
C ASN A 152 -8.27 9.64 12.28
N SER A 153 -7.19 9.34 11.55
CA SER A 153 -6.01 8.71 12.12
C SER A 153 -5.25 9.64 13.05
N ASN A 154 -4.67 9.04 14.11
CA ASN A 154 -3.70 9.68 14.99
C ASN A 154 -2.26 9.51 14.50
N ARG A 155 -2.02 8.87 13.34
CA ARG A 155 -0.68 8.75 12.74
C ARG A 155 -0.33 10.01 11.97
N LYS A 156 0.95 10.38 11.97
CA LYS A 156 1.49 11.53 11.25
C LYS A 156 1.39 11.36 9.74
N TYR A 157 1.48 10.12 9.24
CA TYR A 157 1.34 9.76 7.84
C TYR A 157 0.61 8.42 7.68
N ILE A 158 -0.03 8.24 6.52
CA ILE A 158 -0.67 6.99 6.10
C ILE A 158 0.05 6.42 4.89
N ASP A 159 0.16 5.10 4.86
CA ASP A 159 0.71 4.35 3.74
C ASP A 159 -0.36 4.15 2.65
N PRO A 160 -0.19 4.72 1.43
CA PRO A 160 -1.13 4.53 0.32
C PRO A 160 -0.89 3.26 -0.50
N SER A 161 -0.02 2.33 -0.06
CA SER A 161 0.40 1.14 -0.82
C SER A 161 -0.75 0.30 -1.35
N GLY A 162 -1.85 0.17 -0.60
CA GLY A 162 -3.03 -0.57 -1.07
C GLY A 162 -3.60 0.03 -2.36
N LEU A 163 -3.81 1.36 -2.37
CA LEU A 163 -4.31 2.07 -3.55
C LEU A 163 -3.31 2.03 -4.70
N VAL A 164 -2.02 2.25 -4.43
CA VAL A 164 -0.96 2.23 -5.46
C VAL A 164 -0.85 0.86 -6.12
N LYS A 165 -0.95 -0.23 -5.35
CA LYS A 165 -1.00 -1.60 -5.87
C LYS A 165 -2.26 -1.86 -6.67
N ALA A 166 -3.43 -1.42 -6.19
CA ALA A 166 -4.69 -1.58 -6.90
C ALA A 166 -4.72 -0.83 -8.24
N LEU A 167 -4.02 0.30 -8.34
CA LEU A 167 -3.81 1.04 -9.59
C LEU A 167 -2.73 0.44 -10.51
N GLY A 168 -1.98 -0.56 -10.04
CA GLY A 168 -0.90 -1.19 -10.82
C GLY A 168 0.28 -0.26 -11.11
N LEU A 169 0.52 0.73 -10.24
CA LEU A 169 1.60 1.70 -10.43
C LEU A 169 2.95 1.12 -9.97
N ASP A 170 4.00 1.38 -10.76
CA ASP A 170 5.38 1.06 -10.38
C ASP A 170 5.94 2.15 -9.46
N THR A 171 6.20 1.80 -8.20
CA THR A 171 6.75 2.72 -7.18
C THR A 171 8.18 3.18 -7.49
N GLY A 172 8.89 2.52 -8.43
CA GLY A 172 10.23 2.89 -8.87
C GLY A 172 10.27 3.90 -10.00
N GLN A 173 9.13 4.19 -10.65
CA GLN A 173 9.07 5.05 -11.83
C GLN A 173 8.36 6.37 -11.56
N GLN A 174 8.97 7.47 -12.01
CA GLN A 174 8.29 8.75 -12.05
C GLN A 174 7.35 8.79 -13.24
N GLN A 175 6.15 9.33 -13.03
CA GLN A 175 5.17 9.53 -14.09
C GLN A 175 4.81 11.00 -14.22
N ASP A 176 4.26 11.35 -15.38
CA ASP A 176 3.68 12.66 -15.58
C ASP A 176 2.44 12.84 -14.69
N ALA A 177 2.47 13.90 -13.88
CA ALA A 177 1.44 14.15 -12.88
C ALA A 177 0.09 14.52 -13.53
N GLN A 178 0.13 15.23 -14.66
CA GLN A 178 -1.04 15.63 -15.41
C GLN A 178 -1.70 14.41 -16.05
N GLU A 179 -0.91 13.54 -16.71
CA GLU A 179 -1.39 12.29 -17.28
C GLU A 179 -2.04 11.38 -16.21
N PHE A 180 -1.36 11.20 -15.07
CA PHE A 180 -1.94 10.45 -13.95
C PHE A 180 -3.28 11.04 -13.51
N SER A 181 -3.38 12.37 -13.36
CA SER A 181 -4.62 13.02 -12.92
C SER A 181 -5.77 12.80 -13.90
N LYS A 182 -5.52 12.87 -15.22
CA LYS A 182 -6.50 12.61 -16.28
C LYS A 182 -7.01 11.18 -16.23
N LEU A 183 -6.10 10.21 -16.20
CA LEU A 183 -6.44 8.79 -16.16
C LEU A 183 -7.20 8.43 -14.88
N PHE A 184 -6.77 8.96 -13.74
CA PHE A 184 -7.41 8.69 -12.46
C PHE A 184 -8.80 9.31 -12.36
N LEU A 185 -8.99 10.56 -12.82
CA LEU A 185 -10.32 11.18 -12.86
C LEU A 185 -11.26 10.44 -13.82
N SER A 186 -10.77 10.00 -14.98
CA SER A 186 -11.55 9.19 -15.92
C SER A 186 -11.97 7.86 -15.31
N LEU A 187 -11.06 7.18 -14.61
CA LEU A 187 -11.36 5.94 -13.89
C LEU A 187 -12.39 6.14 -12.77
N LEU A 188 -12.26 7.22 -12.00
CA LEU A 188 -13.25 7.57 -10.98
C LEU A 188 -14.60 7.90 -11.59
N GLU A 189 -14.64 8.65 -12.68
CA GLU A 189 -15.88 9.01 -13.38
C GLU A 189 -16.61 7.75 -13.87
N ASP A 190 -15.90 6.83 -14.54
CA ASP A 190 -16.47 5.55 -14.97
C ASP A 190 -17.00 4.73 -13.78
N THR A 191 -16.24 4.67 -12.68
CA THR A 191 -16.64 3.90 -11.50
C THR A 191 -17.85 4.49 -10.79
N LEU A 192 -17.89 5.82 -10.64
CA LEU A 192 -18.97 6.53 -9.97
C LEU A 192 -20.25 6.58 -10.81
N SER A 193 -20.13 6.58 -12.14
CA SER A 193 -21.28 6.51 -13.06
C SER A 193 -22.16 5.26 -12.86
N LYS A 194 -21.59 4.18 -12.32
CA LYS A 194 -22.28 2.91 -12.04
C LYS A 194 -23.13 2.94 -10.77
N GLN A 195 -23.01 4.00 -9.96
CA GLN A 195 -23.79 4.15 -8.73
C GLN A 195 -25.24 4.50 -9.03
N LYS A 196 -26.18 4.09 -8.16
CA LYS A 196 -27.61 4.40 -8.34
C LYS A 196 -27.95 5.85 -8.03
N ASN A 197 -27.15 6.52 -7.19
CA ASN A 197 -27.39 7.90 -6.78
C ASN A 197 -26.92 8.88 -7.88
N PRO A 198 -27.84 9.66 -8.50
CA PRO A 198 -27.48 10.59 -9.58
C PRO A 198 -26.47 11.66 -9.17
N SER A 199 -26.45 12.06 -7.89
CA SER A 199 -25.49 13.03 -7.36
C SER A 199 -24.06 12.47 -7.32
N LEU A 200 -23.91 11.15 -7.23
CA LEU A 200 -22.60 10.49 -7.29
C LEU A 200 -22.16 10.25 -8.72
N GLN A 201 -23.08 9.89 -9.61
CA GLN A 201 -22.79 9.58 -11.01
C GLN A 201 -22.01 10.72 -11.71
N ASN A 202 -22.41 11.96 -11.44
CA ASN A 202 -21.88 13.12 -12.15
C ASN A 202 -20.92 13.97 -11.31
N VAL A 203 -20.51 13.52 -10.13
CA VAL A 203 -19.72 14.37 -9.21
C VAL A 203 -18.40 14.83 -9.83
N ILE A 204 -17.72 13.97 -10.59
CA ILE A 204 -16.45 14.34 -11.24
C ILE A 204 -16.67 15.44 -12.27
N GLN A 205 -17.71 15.31 -13.10
CA GLN A 205 -18.05 16.34 -14.10
C GLN A 205 -18.48 17.64 -13.42
N GLN A 206 -19.29 17.56 -12.36
CA GLN A 206 -19.76 18.75 -11.65
C GLN A 206 -18.64 19.52 -10.94
N GLN A 207 -17.62 18.82 -10.45
CA GLN A 207 -16.52 19.43 -9.70
C GLN A 207 -15.37 19.89 -10.59
N PHE A 208 -15.12 19.20 -11.71
CA PHE A 208 -13.89 19.39 -12.49
C PHE A 208 -14.12 19.69 -13.97
N CYS A 209 -15.31 19.44 -14.54
CA CYS A 209 -15.55 19.68 -15.97
C CYS A 209 -16.07 21.09 -16.22
N GLY A 210 -15.36 21.82 -17.09
CA GLY A 210 -15.82 23.04 -17.75
C GLY A 210 -16.23 22.82 -19.21
N GLN A 211 -16.70 23.88 -19.86
CA GLN A 211 -17.05 23.89 -21.28
C GLN A 211 -16.49 25.15 -21.96
N PHE A 212 -16.04 25.01 -23.20
CA PHE A 212 -15.72 26.12 -24.09
C PHE A 212 -16.13 25.74 -25.52
N SER A 213 -16.20 26.69 -26.44
CA SER A 213 -16.57 26.42 -27.84
C SER A 213 -15.48 26.93 -28.78
N TYR A 214 -15.06 26.09 -29.73
CA TYR A 214 -14.26 26.56 -30.86
C TYR A 214 -15.20 27.22 -31.86
N VAL A 215 -15.01 28.51 -32.12
CA VAL A 215 -15.79 29.27 -33.08
C VAL A 215 -14.93 29.59 -34.29
N THR A 216 -15.38 29.19 -35.47
CA THR A 216 -14.72 29.50 -36.74
C THR A 216 -15.63 30.38 -37.56
N GLU A 217 -15.15 31.57 -37.93
CA GLU A 217 -15.90 32.54 -38.72
C GLU A 217 -15.18 32.84 -40.03
N CYS A 218 -15.93 32.83 -41.14
CA CYS A 218 -15.39 33.18 -42.45
C CYS A 218 -15.33 34.71 -42.62
N ASN A 219 -14.12 35.26 -42.78
CA ASN A 219 -13.90 36.69 -42.99
C ASN A 219 -14.54 37.27 -44.26
N GLN A 220 -14.87 36.44 -45.27
CA GLN A 220 -15.45 36.90 -46.54
C GLN A 220 -16.98 36.92 -46.53
N CYS A 221 -17.62 35.91 -45.93
CA CYS A 221 -19.08 35.74 -46.00
C CYS A 221 -19.79 35.81 -44.63
N GLY A 222 -19.05 35.97 -43.53
CA GLY A 222 -19.59 36.11 -42.17
C GLY A 222 -20.26 34.86 -41.61
N ARG A 223 -20.12 33.70 -42.26
CA ARG A 223 -20.66 32.44 -41.75
C ARG A 223 -19.79 31.93 -40.59
N SER A 224 -20.42 31.71 -39.44
CA SER A 224 -19.79 31.14 -38.25
C SER A 224 -20.26 29.71 -37.97
N SER A 225 -19.36 28.85 -37.53
CA SER A 225 -19.67 27.54 -36.93
C SER A 225 -19.06 27.44 -35.53
N ALA A 226 -19.82 26.92 -34.57
CA ALA A 226 -19.35 26.69 -33.21
C ALA A 226 -19.33 25.19 -32.90
N LEU A 227 -18.23 24.71 -32.33
CA LEU A 227 -18.07 23.34 -31.83
C LEU A 227 -17.88 23.37 -30.31
N PRO A 228 -18.92 23.06 -29.52
CA PRO A 228 -18.80 22.94 -28.08
C PRO A 228 -17.84 21.80 -27.70
N SER A 229 -16.98 22.06 -26.72
CA SER A 229 -16.01 21.13 -26.16
C SER A 229 -16.05 21.17 -24.63
N ARG A 230 -15.61 20.09 -24.01
CA ARG A 230 -15.47 19.95 -22.55
C ARG A 230 -14.01 19.93 -22.18
N PHE A 231 -13.69 20.43 -20.99
CA PHE A 231 -12.33 20.38 -20.47
C PHE A 231 -12.34 20.07 -18.98
N TYR A 232 -11.32 19.33 -18.53
CA TYR A 232 -11.06 19.10 -17.10
C TYR A 232 -9.85 19.92 -16.61
N GLU A 233 -9.13 20.53 -17.55
CA GLU A 233 -7.93 21.33 -17.35
C GLU A 233 -7.71 22.24 -18.57
N LEU A 234 -6.91 23.28 -18.39
CA LEU A 234 -6.53 24.21 -19.44
C LEU A 234 -5.01 24.19 -19.59
N GLU A 235 -4.54 23.84 -20.78
CA GLU A 235 -3.12 23.88 -21.12
C GLU A 235 -2.74 25.30 -21.54
N LEU A 236 -2.08 26.02 -20.63
CA LEU A 236 -1.77 27.43 -20.81
C LEU A 236 -0.29 27.63 -21.15
N ASN A 237 -0.01 28.37 -22.23
CA ASN A 237 1.36 28.77 -22.53
C ASN A 237 1.87 29.79 -21.50
N ILE A 238 2.95 29.45 -20.81
CA ILE A 238 3.57 30.31 -19.80
C ILE A 238 4.69 31.19 -20.38
N GLN A 239 5.26 30.82 -21.53
CA GLN A 239 6.42 31.50 -22.08
C GLN A 239 6.04 32.92 -22.52
N GLY A 240 6.72 33.93 -21.96
CA GLY A 240 6.48 35.34 -22.30
C GLY A 240 5.34 36.03 -21.52
N HIS A 241 4.64 35.32 -20.64
CA HIS A 241 3.55 35.87 -19.83
C HIS A 241 3.94 36.01 -18.36
N LYS A 242 3.53 37.12 -17.71
CA LYS A 242 3.91 37.45 -16.33
C LYS A 242 2.95 36.92 -15.26
N ASN A 243 1.75 36.53 -15.64
CA ASN A 243 0.71 36.09 -14.72
C ASN A 243 -0.34 35.22 -15.45
N LEU A 244 -1.13 34.49 -14.67
CA LEU A 244 -2.15 33.56 -15.15
C LEU A 244 -3.20 34.24 -16.06
N SER A 245 -3.62 35.46 -15.71
CA SER A 245 -4.60 36.20 -16.50
C SER A 245 -4.12 36.41 -17.93
N LYS A 246 -2.84 36.75 -18.13
CA LYS A 246 -2.27 36.90 -19.47
C LYS A 246 -2.19 35.58 -20.23
N CYS A 247 -1.86 34.48 -19.56
CA CYS A 247 -1.86 33.15 -20.20
C CYS A 247 -3.27 32.76 -20.68
N ILE A 248 -4.31 33.02 -19.88
CA ILE A 248 -5.70 32.76 -20.25
C ILE A 248 -6.15 33.67 -21.40
N THR A 249 -5.76 34.95 -21.38
CA THR A 249 -6.06 35.87 -22.49
C THR A 249 -5.41 35.41 -23.80
N GLU A 250 -4.17 34.93 -23.76
CA GLU A 250 -3.52 34.37 -24.96
C GLU A 250 -4.20 33.07 -25.41
N PHE A 251 -4.58 32.18 -24.49
CA PHE A 251 -5.30 30.94 -24.80
C PHE A 251 -6.65 31.17 -25.49
N LEU A 252 -7.35 32.26 -25.14
CA LEU A 252 -8.65 32.64 -25.72
C LEU A 252 -8.53 33.58 -26.92
N LYS A 253 -7.31 33.86 -27.39
CA LYS A 253 -7.06 34.79 -28.49
C LYS A 253 -7.54 34.20 -29.81
N GLU A 254 -8.11 35.05 -30.65
CA GLU A 254 -8.50 34.68 -32.00
C GLU A 254 -7.27 34.32 -32.84
N GLU A 255 -7.31 33.15 -33.47
CA GLU A 255 -6.31 32.70 -34.42
C GLU A 255 -6.79 32.93 -35.85
N LYS A 256 -5.92 33.50 -36.69
CA LYS A 256 -6.20 33.61 -38.12
C LYS A 256 -5.80 32.33 -38.82
N LEU A 257 -6.77 31.67 -39.44
CA LEU A 257 -6.55 30.50 -40.29
C LEU A 257 -6.14 30.99 -41.70
N ASP A 258 -4.88 31.38 -41.84
CA ASP A 258 -4.29 31.79 -43.10
C ASP A 258 -3.51 30.62 -43.73
N GLY A 259 -3.75 30.37 -45.03
CA GLY A 259 -3.13 29.28 -45.80
C GLY A 259 -3.37 29.43 -47.29
#